data_AF-A0A800GJR3-F1
#
_entry.id   AF-A0A800GJR3-F1
#
_cell.length_a   1.000
_cell.length_b   1.000
_cell.length_c   1.000
_cell.angle_alpha   90.00
_cell.angle_beta   90.00
_cell.angle_gamma   90.00
#
_symmetry.space_group_name_H-M   'P 1'
#
loop_
_entity.id
_entity.type
_entity.pdbx_description
1 polymer ?
#
loop_
_entity_poly.entity_id
_entity_poly.type
_entity_poly.pdbx_seq_one_letter_code
_entity_poly.pdbx_strand_id
1 'polypeptide(L)'
;MLIYFNNSVPPVASQQFISHPGFIDSAFDLPVFMLALSHFPVRFLPELLGLNMAIELSGLGKSYMQLVDDWNYWEIDPTIASIHISIDNYASGHTFLAKKAVKLYLDQIQQNTADNEEVDKHWQRICCGYASLRYVGTRFKLALPMRYLGAKYHAQYKKDSGN
;
A
#
# COMPACT_ATOMS: atom_id res chain seq x y z
N MET A 1 5.78 -8.64 -2.90
CA MET A 1 4.88 -9.78 -2.66
C MET A 1 5.40 -10.96 -3.47
N LEU A 2 5.82 -12.03 -2.80
CA LEU A 2 6.36 -13.23 -3.44
C LEU A 2 5.19 -14.17 -3.76
N ILE A 3 5.02 -14.53 -5.04
CA ILE A 3 3.95 -15.42 -5.48
C ILE A 3 4.53 -16.81 -5.68
N TYR A 4 4.75 -17.59 -4.61
CA TYR A 4 4.98 -19.03 -4.72
C TYR A 4 4.44 -19.75 -3.49
N PHE A 5 3.42 -20.57 -3.72
CA PHE A 5 2.64 -21.27 -2.72
C PHE A 5 3.26 -22.59 -2.21
N ASN A 6 4.55 -22.86 -2.44
CA ASN A 6 5.16 -24.09 -1.89
C ASN A 6 6.70 -24.13 -1.83
N ASN A 7 7.41 -23.00 -1.70
CA ASN A 7 8.88 -23.02 -1.59
C ASN A 7 9.35 -22.08 -0.48
N SER A 8 10.25 -22.60 0.35
CA SER A 8 10.95 -21.88 1.42
C SER A 8 11.53 -20.56 0.92
N VAL A 9 10.84 -19.46 1.21
CA VAL A 9 11.40 -18.13 0.99
C VAL A 9 12.64 -18.01 1.89
N PRO A 10 13.81 -17.59 1.36
CA PRO A 10 15.00 -17.45 2.18
C PRO A 10 14.74 -16.47 3.35
N PRO A 11 15.43 -16.61 4.50
CA PRO A 11 15.27 -15.67 5.60
C PRO A 11 15.43 -14.21 5.13
N VAL A 12 14.55 -13.31 5.57
CA VAL A 12 14.47 -11.91 5.07
C VAL A 12 15.80 -11.16 5.19
N ALA A 13 16.62 -11.49 6.19
CA ALA A 13 17.94 -10.89 6.41
C ALA A 13 19.08 -11.52 5.56
N SER A 14 18.79 -12.52 4.73
CA SER A 14 19.79 -13.25 3.95
C SER A 14 20.05 -12.61 2.59
N GLN A 15 21.28 -12.75 2.08
CA GLN A 15 21.62 -12.34 0.72
C GLN A 15 20.76 -13.07 -0.33
N GLN A 16 20.42 -14.33 -0.06
CA GLN A 16 19.57 -15.16 -0.91
C GLN A 16 18.16 -14.59 -1.07
N PHE A 17 17.63 -13.94 -0.03
CA PHE A 17 16.36 -13.23 -0.10
C PHE A 17 16.47 -12.03 -1.04
N ILE A 18 17.51 -11.20 -0.89
CA ILE A 18 17.74 -10.01 -1.72
C ILE A 18 17.84 -10.37 -3.20
N SER A 19 18.55 -11.45 -3.52
CA SER A 19 18.73 -11.92 -4.89
C SER A 19 17.60 -12.83 -5.39
N HIS A 20 16.49 -12.98 -4.64
CA HIS A 20 15.46 -13.95 -4.97
C HIS A 20 14.76 -13.59 -6.29
N PRO A 21 14.75 -14.49 -7.30
CA PRO A 21 14.23 -14.20 -8.63
C PRO A 21 12.70 -14.07 -8.66
N GLY A 22 12.01 -14.31 -7.55
CA GLY A 22 10.56 -14.13 -7.41
C GLY A 22 10.10 -12.68 -7.22
N PHE A 23 11.01 -11.72 -7.02
CA PHE A 23 10.61 -10.32 -6.84
C PHE A 23 10.10 -9.67 -8.12
N ILE A 24 8.99 -8.96 -8.00
CA ILE A 24 8.47 -8.05 -9.01
C ILE A 24 9.03 -6.67 -8.69
N ASP A 25 9.82 -6.08 -9.59
CA ASP A 25 10.47 -4.78 -9.34
C ASP A 25 9.47 -3.69 -8.95
N SER A 26 8.30 -3.66 -9.59
CA SER A 26 7.24 -2.70 -9.27
C SER A 26 6.61 -2.90 -7.89
N ALA A 27 6.90 -4.01 -7.18
CA ALA A 27 6.50 -4.18 -5.78
C ALA A 27 7.25 -3.19 -4.86
N PHE A 28 8.36 -2.63 -5.31
CA PHE A 28 9.14 -1.63 -4.57
C PHE A 28 8.69 -0.19 -4.85
N ASP A 29 7.82 0.06 -5.85
CA ASP A 29 7.39 1.41 -6.22
C ASP A 29 6.75 2.16 -5.03
N LEU A 30 5.84 1.50 -4.31
CA LEU A 30 5.18 2.09 -3.14
C LEU A 30 6.13 2.36 -1.96
N PRO A 31 6.91 1.39 -1.44
CA PRO A 31 7.80 1.65 -0.32
C PRO A 31 8.91 2.67 -0.66
N VAL A 32 9.45 2.66 -1.89
CA VAL A 32 10.44 3.67 -2.31
C VAL A 32 9.81 5.06 -2.38
N PHE A 33 8.58 5.17 -2.91
CA PHE A 33 7.85 6.43 -2.92
C PHE A 33 7.59 6.98 -1.51
N MET A 34 7.13 6.12 -0.58
CA MET A 34 6.89 6.50 0.81
C MET A 34 8.19 6.94 1.51
N LEU A 35 9.29 6.22 1.27
CA LEU A 35 10.61 6.57 1.79
C LEU A 35 11.11 7.92 1.24
N ALA A 36 10.91 8.18 -0.06
CA ALA A 36 11.31 9.44 -0.66
C ALA A 36 10.56 10.64 -0.06
N LEU A 37 9.25 10.50 0.21
CA LEU A 37 8.47 11.54 0.87
C LEU A 37 8.90 11.76 2.33
N SER A 38 9.22 10.68 3.05
CA SER A 38 9.61 10.77 4.47
C SER A 38 10.95 11.44 4.71
N HIS A 39 11.81 11.55 3.69
CA HIS A 39 13.06 12.32 3.76
C HIS A 39 12.86 13.84 3.83
N PHE A 40 11.71 14.37 3.41
CA PHE A 40 11.41 15.80 3.47
C PHE A 40 10.05 16.07 4.10
N PRO A 41 9.84 15.65 5.36
CA PRO A 41 8.51 15.56 5.95
C PRO A 41 7.88 16.95 6.19
N VAL A 42 8.70 17.98 6.46
CA VAL A 42 8.23 19.36 6.60
C VAL A 42 7.74 19.89 5.25
N ARG A 43 8.49 19.62 4.18
CA ARG A 43 8.14 20.09 2.84
C ARG A 43 6.90 19.36 2.33
N PHE A 44 6.85 18.04 2.44
CA PHE A 44 5.78 17.19 1.90
C PHE A 44 4.68 16.87 2.92
N LEU A 45 4.55 17.66 3.99
CA LEU A 45 3.55 17.40 5.02
C LEU A 45 2.12 17.29 4.45
N PRO A 46 1.65 18.17 3.55
CA PRO A 46 0.33 18.02 2.93
C PRO A 46 0.17 16.68 2.19
N GLU A 47 1.15 16.31 1.36
CA GLU A 47 1.10 15.07 0.58
C GLU A 47 1.15 13.83 1.49
N LEU A 48 1.94 13.88 2.57
CA LEU A 48 2.02 12.82 3.58
C LEU A 48 0.69 12.66 4.32
N LEU A 49 0.01 13.75 4.69
CA LEU A 49 -1.31 13.70 5.32
C LEU A 49 -2.35 13.06 4.38
N GLY A 50 -2.33 13.44 3.10
CA GLY A 50 -3.19 12.85 2.08
C GLY A 50 -2.93 11.37 1.86
N LEU A 51 -1.65 10.99 1.71
CA LEU A 51 -1.23 9.60 1.51
C LEU A 51 -1.58 8.74 2.72
N ASN A 52 -1.34 9.24 3.95
CA ASN A 52 -1.74 8.56 5.18
C ASN A 52 -3.25 8.31 5.18
N MET A 53 -4.06 9.33 4.89
CA MET A 53 -5.52 9.18 4.82
C MET A 53 -5.94 8.14 3.77
N ALA A 54 -5.29 8.09 2.60
CA ALA A 54 -5.59 7.10 1.57
C ALA A 54 -5.26 5.67 2.01
N ILE A 55 -4.16 5.47 2.73
CA ILE A 55 -3.76 4.15 3.25
C ILE A 55 -4.77 3.68 4.30
N GLU A 56 -5.08 4.52 5.27
CA GLU A 56 -6.04 4.19 6.34
C GLU A 56 -7.44 3.88 5.78
N LEU A 57 -7.91 4.67 4.80
CA LEU A 57 -9.18 4.40 4.12
C LEU A 57 -9.12 3.16 3.22
N SER A 58 -7.95 2.74 2.75
CA SER A 58 -7.81 1.49 1.98
C SER A 58 -7.93 0.24 2.85
N GLY A 59 -7.63 0.37 4.16
CA GLY A 59 -7.88 -0.65 5.18
C GLY A 59 -9.37 -0.81 5.53
N LEU A 60 -10.19 0.20 5.20
CA LEU A 60 -11.62 0.19 5.46
C LEU A 60 -12.42 -0.42 4.30
N GLY A 61 -13.11 -1.52 4.57
CA GLY A 61 -14.26 -1.96 3.77
C GLY A 61 -14.26 -3.42 3.36
N LYS A 62 -15.17 -3.74 2.41
CA LYS A 62 -15.39 -5.10 1.88
C LYS A 62 -14.11 -5.74 1.30
N SER A 63 -13.15 -4.96 0.84
CA SER A 63 -11.91 -5.47 0.22
C SER A 63 -11.03 -6.27 1.18
N TYR A 64 -10.86 -5.80 2.43
CA TYR A 64 -10.07 -6.52 3.43
C TYR A 64 -10.83 -7.73 3.98
N MET A 65 -12.16 -7.61 4.15
CA MET A 65 -13.02 -8.76 4.49
C MET A 65 -12.97 -9.84 3.40
N GLN A 66 -13.07 -9.44 2.12
CA GLN A 66 -12.91 -10.33 0.97
C GLN A 66 -11.50 -10.93 0.90
N LEU A 67 -10.47 -10.17 1.23
CA LEU A 67 -9.09 -10.68 1.27
C LEU A 67 -8.92 -11.75 2.36
N VAL A 68 -9.53 -11.54 3.54
CA VAL A 68 -9.57 -12.53 4.63
C VAL A 68 -10.33 -13.78 4.17
N ASP A 69 -11.49 -13.62 3.54
CA ASP A 69 -12.28 -14.73 3.01
C ASP A 69 -11.51 -15.52 1.93
N ASP A 70 -10.87 -14.82 1.00
CA ASP A 70 -10.05 -15.41 -0.06
C ASP A 70 -8.84 -16.15 0.53
N TRP A 71 -8.15 -15.56 1.50
CA TRP A 71 -6.98 -16.19 2.14
C TRP A 71 -7.37 -17.41 2.95
N ASN A 72 -8.49 -17.36 3.67
CA ASN A 72 -9.07 -18.55 4.32
C ASN A 72 -9.39 -19.64 3.31
N TYR A 73 -9.97 -19.30 2.16
CA TYR A 73 -10.26 -20.25 1.09
C TYR A 73 -8.99 -20.92 0.53
N TRP A 74 -7.89 -20.17 0.41
CA TRP A 74 -6.60 -20.67 -0.06
C TRP A 74 -5.66 -21.19 1.06
N GLU A 75 -6.17 -21.36 2.28
CA GLU A 75 -5.40 -21.81 3.46
C GLU A 75 -4.17 -20.92 3.78
N ILE A 76 -4.22 -19.63 3.44
CA ILE A 76 -3.24 -18.62 3.87
C ILE A 76 -3.71 -18.03 5.20
N ASP A 77 -2.81 -17.91 6.17
CA ASP A 77 -3.08 -17.24 7.44
C ASP A 77 -3.50 -15.76 7.24
N PRO A 78 -4.76 -15.38 7.57
CA PRO A 78 -5.27 -14.03 7.40
C PRO A 78 -4.97 -13.11 8.58
N THR A 79 -4.24 -13.56 9.60
CA THR A 79 -4.01 -12.82 10.86
C THR A 79 -3.58 -11.37 10.62
N ILE A 80 -2.67 -11.14 9.69
CA ILE A 80 -2.19 -9.78 9.38
C ILE A 80 -3.30 -8.88 8.82
N ALA A 81 -4.19 -9.41 7.98
CA ALA A 81 -5.32 -8.66 7.41
C ALA A 81 -6.41 -8.42 8.47
N SER A 82 -6.69 -9.44 9.30
CA SER A 82 -7.66 -9.35 10.40
C SER A 82 -7.26 -8.31 11.45
N ILE A 83 -5.97 -8.19 11.77
CA ILE A 83 -5.45 -7.16 12.68
C ILE A 83 -5.70 -5.75 12.12
N HIS A 84 -5.39 -5.51 10.83
CA HIS A 84 -5.61 -4.19 10.20
C HIS A 84 -7.09 -3.79 10.22
N ILE A 85 -8.01 -4.72 9.95
CA ILE A 85 -9.47 -4.46 10.05
C ILE A 85 -9.87 -3.96 11.45
N SER A 86 -9.29 -4.54 12.51
CA SER A 86 -9.63 -4.16 13.88
C SER A 86 -9.06 -2.79 14.30
N ILE A 87 -7.87 -2.44 13.81
CA ILE A 87 -7.11 -1.24 14.17
C ILE A 87 -7.55 -0.02 13.34
N ASP A 88 -7.83 -0.21 12.05
CA ASP A 88 -8.05 0.90 11.10
C ASP A 88 -9.52 1.39 11.08
N ASN A 89 -10.29 1.12 12.14
CA ASN A 89 -11.73 1.39 12.16
C ASN A 89 -12.09 2.89 12.09
N TYR A 90 -13.27 3.18 11.51
CA TYR A 90 -13.74 4.55 11.26
C TYR A 90 -14.18 5.32 12.53
N ALA A 91 -14.55 4.60 13.60
CA ALA A 91 -15.17 5.19 14.79
C ALA A 91 -14.14 5.75 15.79
N SER A 92 -13.00 5.07 15.96
CA SER A 92 -11.92 5.45 16.89
C SER A 92 -10.51 5.06 16.43
N GLY A 93 -10.38 4.38 15.28
CA GLY A 93 -9.12 3.89 14.73
C GLY A 93 -8.34 4.94 13.93
N HIS A 94 -7.29 4.48 13.25
CA HIS A 94 -6.35 5.34 12.54
C HIS A 94 -6.99 6.22 11.45
N THR A 95 -8.07 5.76 10.79
CA THR A 95 -8.81 6.60 9.83
C THR A 95 -9.38 7.87 10.45
N PHE A 96 -9.93 7.77 11.67
CA PHE A 96 -10.43 8.94 12.39
C PHE A 96 -9.28 9.92 12.69
N LEU A 97 -8.14 9.41 13.13
CA LEU A 97 -6.94 10.20 13.41
C LEU A 97 -6.37 10.86 12.15
N ALA A 98 -6.35 10.16 11.02
CA ALA A 98 -5.89 10.70 9.74
C ALA A 98 -6.76 11.87 9.27
N LYS A 99 -8.09 11.71 9.32
CA LYS A 99 -9.03 12.80 9.01
C LYS A 99 -8.87 13.97 9.98
N LYS A 100 -8.71 13.70 11.28
CA LYS A 100 -8.50 14.72 12.31
C LYS A 100 -7.19 15.50 12.06
N ALA A 101 -6.12 14.82 11.69
CA ALA A 101 -4.83 15.45 11.39
C ALA A 101 -4.92 16.39 10.19
N VAL A 102 -5.58 15.97 9.10
CA VAL A 102 -5.87 16.84 7.93
C VAL A 102 -6.65 18.09 8.35
N LYS A 103 -7.70 17.92 9.17
CA LYS A 103 -8.50 19.06 9.64
C LYS A 103 -7.67 20.03 10.47
N LEU A 104 -6.96 19.54 11.49
CA LEU A 104 -6.13 20.37 12.36
C LEU A 104 -5.06 21.13 11.58
N TYR A 105 -4.48 20.48 10.56
CA TYR A 105 -3.50 21.11 9.68
C TYR A 105 -4.10 22.28 8.89
N LEU A 106 -5.24 22.09 8.22
CA LEU A 106 -5.89 23.16 7.46
C LEU A 106 -6.38 24.28 8.38
N ASP A 107 -6.91 23.95 9.56
CA ASP A 107 -7.30 24.94 10.58
C ASP A 107 -6.09 25.80 10.99
N GLN A 108 -4.90 25.20 11.14
CA GLN A 108 -3.66 25.91 11.45
C GLN A 108 -3.21 26.83 10.31
N ILE A 109 -3.28 26.37 9.05
CA ILE A 109 -2.95 27.21 7.88
C ILE A 109 -3.90 28.41 7.80
N GLN A 110 -5.20 28.18 7.99
CA GLN A 110 -6.22 29.24 8.01
C GLN A 110 -5.95 30.27 9.11
N GLN A 111 -5.57 29.83 10.31
CA GLN A 111 -5.26 30.73 11.44
C GLN A 111 -3.99 31.55 11.21
N ASN A 112 -2.96 30.95 10.58
CA ASN A 112 -1.66 31.61 10.40
C ASN A 112 -1.64 32.60 9.23
N THR A 113 -2.38 32.30 8.15
CA THR A 113 -2.34 33.09 6.91
C THR A 113 -3.53 34.03 6.79
N ALA A 114 -4.68 33.67 7.38
CA ALA A 114 -5.98 34.30 7.15
C ALA A 114 -6.37 34.39 5.64
N ASP A 115 -5.77 33.54 4.80
CA ASP A 115 -5.93 33.54 3.35
C ASP A 115 -6.50 32.21 2.88
N ASN A 116 -7.68 32.27 2.25
CA ASN A 116 -8.33 31.09 1.69
C ASN A 116 -7.58 30.52 0.48
N GLU A 117 -6.82 31.33 -0.27
CA GLU A 117 -6.05 30.85 -1.40
C GLU A 117 -4.90 29.95 -0.95
N GLU A 118 -4.23 30.31 0.13
CA GLU A 118 -3.19 29.48 0.74
C GLU A 118 -3.77 28.17 1.31
N VAL A 119 -4.94 28.22 1.95
CA VAL A 119 -5.63 27.00 2.40
C VAL A 119 -5.96 26.08 1.22
N ASP A 120 -6.44 26.62 0.09
CA ASP A 120 -6.74 25.82 -1.10
C ASP A 120 -5.48 25.19 -1.71
N LYS A 121 -4.37 25.92 -1.80
CA LYS A 121 -3.07 25.35 -2.24
C LYS A 121 -2.65 24.16 -1.40
N HIS A 122 -2.79 24.28 -0.08
CA HIS A 122 -2.49 23.18 0.84
C HIS A 122 -3.47 22.01 0.69
N TRP A 123 -4.75 22.28 0.49
CA TRP A 123 -5.77 21.26 0.23
C TRP A 123 -5.52 20.49 -1.07
N GLN A 124 -5.15 21.17 -2.15
CA GLN A 124 -4.80 20.55 -3.43
C GLN A 124 -3.63 19.56 -3.27
N ARG A 125 -2.62 19.92 -2.46
CA ARG A 125 -1.49 19.04 -2.17
C ARG A 125 -1.89 17.82 -1.35
N ILE A 126 -2.81 17.97 -0.39
CA ILE A 126 -3.41 16.83 0.33
C ILE A 126 -4.16 15.91 -0.64
N CYS A 127 -4.98 16.47 -1.52
CA CYS A 127 -5.68 15.71 -2.57
C CYS A 127 -4.69 14.97 -3.49
N CYS A 128 -3.57 15.59 -3.85
CA CYS A 128 -2.51 14.98 -4.64
C CYS A 128 -1.88 13.79 -3.91
N GLY A 129 -1.52 13.97 -2.63
CA GLY A 129 -1.02 12.90 -1.77
C GLY A 129 -1.99 11.72 -1.67
N TYR A 130 -3.27 12.02 -1.47
CA TYR A 130 -4.34 11.00 -1.43
C TYR A 130 -4.44 10.22 -2.76
N ALA A 131 -4.47 10.94 -3.88
CA ALA A 131 -4.57 10.33 -5.19
C ALA A 131 -3.33 9.52 -5.58
N SER A 132 -2.14 9.88 -5.07
CA SER A 132 -0.87 9.24 -5.41
C SER A 132 -0.86 7.73 -5.17
N LEU A 133 -1.53 7.25 -4.11
CA LEU A 133 -1.61 5.83 -3.77
C LEU A 133 -2.20 4.99 -4.92
N ARG A 134 -3.18 5.54 -5.65
CA ARG A 134 -3.78 4.88 -6.80
C ARG A 134 -2.78 4.70 -7.94
N TYR A 135 -1.93 5.70 -8.17
CA TYR A 135 -1.00 5.71 -9.30
C TYR A 135 0.22 4.83 -9.04
N VAL A 136 0.83 4.94 -7.87
CA VAL A 136 2.06 4.23 -7.51
C VAL A 136 1.89 2.70 -7.56
N GLY A 137 0.71 2.19 -7.21
CA GLY A 137 0.41 0.76 -7.28
C GLY A 137 0.09 0.21 -8.69
N THR A 138 -0.05 1.06 -9.71
CA THR A 138 -0.54 0.64 -11.04
C THR A 138 0.37 -0.37 -11.71
N ARG A 139 1.68 -0.13 -11.71
CA ARG A 139 2.68 -1.01 -12.32
C ARG A 139 2.65 -2.39 -11.68
N PHE A 140 2.54 -2.45 -10.35
CA PHE A 140 2.43 -3.71 -9.62
C PHE A 140 1.14 -4.46 -9.95
N LYS A 141 -0.01 -3.78 -9.97
CA LYS A 141 -1.31 -4.39 -10.33
C LYS A 141 -1.31 -5.01 -11.72
N LEU A 142 -0.58 -4.41 -12.67
CA LEU A 142 -0.43 -4.95 -14.03
C LEU A 142 0.60 -6.09 -14.10
N ALA A 143 1.72 -5.97 -13.39
CA ALA A 143 2.80 -6.96 -13.43
C ALA A 143 2.44 -8.28 -12.73
N LEU A 144 1.62 -8.22 -11.67
CA LEU A 144 1.21 -9.37 -10.87
C LEU A 144 0.51 -10.48 -11.69
N PRO A 145 -0.59 -10.24 -12.42
CA PRO A 145 -1.26 -11.28 -13.20
C PRO A 145 -0.39 -11.81 -14.33
N MET A 146 0.40 -10.94 -14.98
CA MET A 146 1.31 -11.34 -16.06
C MET A 146 2.37 -12.33 -15.56
N ARG A 147 2.97 -12.05 -14.40
CA ARG A 147 3.98 -12.93 -13.81
C ARG A 147 3.38 -14.23 -13.29
N TYR A 148 2.19 -14.17 -12.70
CA TYR A 148 1.46 -15.36 -12.26
C TYR A 148 1.13 -16.30 -13.43
N LEU A 149 0.57 -15.76 -14.52
CA LEU A 149 0.26 -16.54 -15.71
C LEU A 149 1.53 -17.13 -16.34
N GLY A 150 2.60 -16.34 -16.49
CA GLY A 150 3.88 -16.81 -17.02
C GLY A 150 4.47 -17.96 -16.19
N ALA A 151 4.45 -17.84 -14.86
CA ALA A 151 4.90 -18.90 -13.95
C ALA A 151 4.05 -20.17 -14.07
N LYS A 152 2.72 -20.03 -14.18
CA LYS A 152 1.80 -21.16 -14.36
C LYS A 152 2.03 -21.89 -15.69
N TYR A 153 2.19 -21.15 -16.80
CA TYR A 153 2.49 -21.73 -18.11
C TYR A 153 3.83 -22.49 -18.10
N HIS A 154 4.86 -21.91 -17.48
CA HIS A 154 6.17 -22.56 -17.38
C HIS A 154 6.12 -23.85 -16.55
N ALA A 155 5.39 -23.85 -15.43
CA ALA A 155 5.20 -25.03 -14.60
C ALA A 155 4.43 -26.15 -15.35
N GLN A 156 3.40 -25.77 -16.12
CA GLN A 156 2.62 -26.73 -16.92
C GLN A 156 3.46 -27.33 -18.05
N TYR A 157 4.22 -26.50 -18.79
CA TYR A 157 5.16 -26.99 -19.81
C TYR A 157 6.17 -27.99 -19.23
N LYS A 158 6.76 -27.68 -18.08
CA LYS A 158 7.73 -28.56 -17.42
C LYS A 158 7.11 -29.93 -17.07
N LYS A 159 5.90 -29.92 -16.52
CA LYS A 159 5.12 -31.13 -16.20
C LYS A 159 4.78 -31.96 -17.45
N ASP A 160 4.42 -31.31 -18.55
CA ASP A 160 4.04 -31.98 -19.81
C ASP A 160 5.27 -32.51 -20.58
N SER A 161 6.45 -31.89 -20.38
CA SER A 161 7.71 -32.29 -21.01
C SER A 161 8.46 -33.44 -20.29
N GLY A 162 7.92 -33.97 -19.20
CA GLY A 162 8.48 -35.13 -18.50
C GLY A 162 9.83 -34.90 -17.79
N ASN A 163 10.12 -33.67 -17.36
CA ASN A 163 11.39 -33.26 -16.74
C ASN A 163 11.19 -32.67 -15.34
#